data_AF-A0A1Q8QRV4-F1
#
_entry.id   AF-A0A1Q8QRV4-F1
#
_cell.length_a   1.000
_cell.length_b   1.000
_cell.length_c   1.000
_cell.angle_alpha   90.00
_cell.angle_beta   90.00
_cell.angle_gamma   90.00
#
_symmetry.space_group_name_H-M   'P 1'
#
loop_
_entity.id
_entity.type
_entity.pdbx_description
1 polymer ?
#
loop_
_entity_poly.entity_id
_entity_poly.type
_entity_poly.pdbx_seq_one_letter_code
_entity_poly.pdbx_strand_id
1 'polypeptide(L)'
;MFTYPPYNAELATELIDHLRDVAPYIIIDCVSTIATDILSAVALMEADSVLRLVNCDLKSISYLSSQLPLLRDNKWDADKQYKVASNVKTNEASENIEQVMGNVTFKIPHSDELENQVLAGDLFRELALKDSRGFRKEIERISKEVFGI
;
A
#
# COMPACT_ATOMS: atom_id res chain seq x y z
N MET A 1 10.63 -28.01 -14.31
CA MET A 1 10.52 -26.60 -13.88
C MET A 1 11.44 -26.45 -12.68
N PHE A 2 12.58 -25.78 -12.84
CA PHE A 2 13.48 -25.50 -11.71
C PHE A 2 12.95 -24.26 -11.01
N THR A 3 12.25 -24.45 -9.89
CA THR A 3 11.90 -23.35 -8.99
C THR A 3 13.06 -23.14 -8.04
N TYR A 4 13.31 -21.88 -7.67
CA TYR A 4 14.26 -21.56 -6.61
C TYR A 4 13.91 -22.30 -5.32
N PRO A 5 14.89 -22.56 -4.44
CA PRO A 5 14.63 -23.11 -3.12
C PRO A 5 13.55 -22.28 -2.40
N PRO A 6 12.59 -22.92 -1.72
CA PRO A 6 11.67 -22.18 -0.88
C PRO A 6 12.47 -21.47 0.21
N TYR A 7 12.08 -20.23 0.53
CA TYR A 7 12.61 -19.48 1.66
C TYR A 7 11.63 -19.56 2.83
N ASN A 8 12.13 -19.39 4.04
CA ASN A 8 11.35 -19.40 5.27
C ASN A 8 11.25 -17.99 5.87
N ALA A 9 10.55 -17.87 6.99
CA ALA A 9 10.37 -16.60 7.67
C ALA A 9 11.72 -16.02 8.16
N GLU A 10 12.62 -16.88 8.64
CA GLU A 10 13.95 -16.48 9.11
C GLU A 10 14.77 -15.80 8.00
N LEU A 11 14.83 -16.39 6.80
CA LEU A 11 15.54 -15.81 5.66
C LEU A 11 14.88 -14.51 5.17
N ALA A 12 13.55 -14.38 5.28
CA ALA A 12 12.86 -13.14 4.93
C ALA A 12 13.18 -12.01 5.93
N THR A 13 13.22 -12.31 7.24
CA THR A 13 13.63 -11.36 8.27
C THR A 13 15.08 -10.94 8.07
N GLU A 14 16.00 -11.90 7.87
CA GLU A 14 17.41 -11.59 7.58
C GLU A 14 17.56 -10.71 6.35
N LEU A 15 16.79 -10.95 5.28
CA LEU A 15 16.81 -10.10 4.09
C LEU A 15 16.42 -8.65 4.44
N ILE A 16 15.34 -8.46 5.18
CA ILE A 16 14.86 -7.12 5.57
C ILE A 16 15.90 -6.41 6.45
N ASP A 17 16.50 -7.12 7.40
CA ASP A 17 17.53 -6.56 8.27
C ASP A 17 18.77 -6.14 7.48
N HIS A 18 19.27 -6.96 6.56
CA HIS A 18 20.40 -6.57 5.71
C HIS A 18 20.07 -5.40 4.78
N LEU A 19 18.83 -5.29 4.29
CA LEU A 19 18.42 -4.15 3.46
C LEU A 19 18.46 -2.83 4.25
N ARG A 20 18.23 -2.87 5.58
CA ARG A 20 18.29 -1.68 6.46
C ARG A 20 19.71 -1.11 6.56
N ASP A 21 20.72 -1.95 6.39
CA ASP A 21 22.12 -1.50 6.37
C ASP A 21 22.54 -0.86 5.02
N VAL A 22 21.75 -1.08 3.95
CA VAL A 22 22.11 -0.67 2.58
C VAL A 22 21.35 0.56 2.11
N ALA A 23 20.11 0.76 2.56
CA ALA A 23 19.26 1.85 2.12
C ALA A 23 18.57 2.56 3.30
N PRO A 24 18.43 3.91 3.23
CA PRO A 24 17.75 4.67 4.28
C PRO A 24 16.24 4.42 4.33
N TYR A 25 15.65 4.00 3.21
CA TYR A 25 14.23 3.71 3.07
C TYR A 25 14.06 2.43 2.24
N ILE A 26 13.20 1.54 2.72
CA ILE A 26 12.88 0.28 2.06
C ILE A 26 11.37 0.26 1.85
N ILE A 27 10.96 0.07 0.60
CA ILE A 27 9.55 -0.10 0.23
C ILE A 27 9.38 -1.53 -0.26
N ILE A 28 8.55 -2.30 0.44
CA ILE A 28 8.24 -3.69 0.09
C ILE A 28 6.81 -3.75 -0.42
N ASP A 29 6.66 -3.96 -1.73
CA ASP A 29 5.35 -4.19 -2.34
C ASP A 29 4.85 -5.59 -1.98
N CYS A 30 3.75 -5.65 -1.26
CA CYS A 30 3.20 -6.87 -0.70
C CYS A 30 2.02 -7.38 -1.52
N VAL A 31 1.90 -8.70 -1.63
CA VAL A 31 0.71 -9.29 -2.25
C VAL A 31 -0.50 -9.15 -1.33
N SER A 32 -1.70 -9.09 -1.91
CA SER A 32 -2.93 -9.00 -1.13
C SER A 32 -3.23 -10.29 -0.33
N THR A 33 -2.78 -11.45 -0.81
CA THR A 33 -2.97 -12.75 -0.14
C THR A 33 -1.82 -13.07 0.80
N ILE A 34 -1.76 -12.37 1.93
CA ILE A 34 -0.67 -12.45 2.91
C ILE A 34 -0.48 -13.87 3.46
N ALA A 35 -1.56 -14.63 3.63
CA ALA A 35 -1.50 -15.98 4.19
C ALA A 35 -0.67 -16.98 3.38
N THR A 36 -0.43 -16.70 2.10
CA THR A 36 0.31 -17.60 1.19
C THR A 36 1.67 -17.08 0.78
N ASP A 37 2.04 -15.86 1.18
CA ASP A 37 3.31 -15.23 0.82
C ASP A 37 4.10 -14.85 2.07
N ILE A 38 5.19 -15.60 2.31
CA ILE A 38 6.01 -15.49 3.51
C ILE A 38 6.66 -14.10 3.59
N LEU A 39 7.16 -13.56 2.47
CA LEU A 39 7.79 -12.24 2.46
C LEU A 39 6.80 -11.14 2.83
N SER A 40 5.59 -11.13 2.25
CA SER A 40 4.56 -10.14 2.60
C SER A 40 4.15 -10.25 4.07
N ALA A 41 4.02 -11.47 4.60
CA ALA A 41 3.68 -11.66 6.01
C ALA A 41 4.78 -11.14 6.94
N VAL A 42 6.04 -11.46 6.66
CA VAL A 42 7.19 -10.98 7.45
C VAL A 42 7.37 -9.47 7.30
N ALA A 43 7.29 -8.93 6.09
CA ALA A 43 7.37 -7.49 5.85
C ALA A 43 6.35 -6.70 6.65
N LEU A 44 5.10 -7.19 6.75
CA LEU A 44 4.06 -6.56 7.56
C LEU A 44 4.33 -6.62 9.08
N MET A 45 5.05 -7.62 9.57
CA MET A 45 5.44 -7.73 10.97
C MET A 45 6.65 -6.85 11.31
N GLU A 46 7.63 -6.79 10.39
CA GLU A 46 8.89 -6.09 10.59
C GLU A 46 8.84 -4.61 10.23
N ALA A 47 7.86 -4.18 9.44
CA ALA A 47 7.75 -2.79 8.98
C ALA A 47 7.57 -1.79 10.13
N ASP A 48 8.18 -0.62 9.96
CA ASP A 48 7.97 0.54 10.82
C ASP A 48 6.63 1.23 10.54
N SER A 49 6.16 1.15 9.29
CA SER A 49 4.91 1.72 8.83
C SER A 49 4.35 0.90 7.67
N VAL A 50 3.03 0.71 7.67
CA VAL A 50 2.32 -0.08 6.66
C VAL A 50 1.24 0.77 6.02
N LEU A 51 1.34 1.00 4.71
CA LEU A 51 0.30 1.63 3.91
C LEU A 51 -0.66 0.57 3.37
N ARG A 52 -1.83 0.45 3.99
CA ARG A 52 -2.88 -0.47 3.54
C ARG A 52 -3.75 0.21 2.49
N LEU A 53 -3.37 0.03 1.23
CA LEU A 53 -4.08 0.55 0.08
C LEU A 53 -5.36 -0.23 -0.20
N VAL A 54 -6.45 0.48 -0.45
CA VAL A 54 -7.72 -0.10 -0.88
C VAL A 54 -8.26 0.77 -2.00
N ASN A 55 -8.45 0.18 -3.18
CA ASN A 55 -9.07 0.90 -4.29
C ASN A 55 -10.55 1.15 -3.99
N CYS A 56 -11.06 2.28 -4.47
CA CYS A 56 -12.45 2.70 -4.33
C CYS A 56 -13.43 1.98 -5.28
N ASP A 57 -13.23 0.68 -5.48
CA ASP A 57 -14.10 -0.17 -6.27
C ASP A 57 -14.74 -1.29 -5.43
N LEU A 58 -15.90 -1.78 -5.87
CA LEU A 58 -16.68 -2.78 -5.14
C LEU A 58 -15.91 -4.08 -4.87
N LYS A 59 -15.03 -4.49 -5.80
CA LYS A 59 -14.26 -5.73 -5.68
C LYS A 59 -13.23 -5.60 -4.57
N SER A 60 -12.48 -4.50 -4.55
CA SER A 60 -11.45 -4.20 -3.56
C SER A 60 -12.06 -4.05 -2.16
N ILE A 61 -13.19 -3.36 -2.05
CA ILE A 61 -13.93 -3.20 -0.79
C ILE A 61 -14.45 -4.53 -0.27
N SER A 62 -15.04 -5.36 -1.15
CA SER A 62 -15.57 -6.68 -0.78
C SER A 62 -14.45 -7.62 -0.34
N TYR A 63 -13.30 -7.56 -1.01
CA TYR A 63 -12.12 -8.33 -0.64
C TYR A 63 -11.56 -7.92 0.73
N LEU A 64 -11.41 -6.61 0.98
CA LEU A 64 -10.97 -6.14 2.30
C LEU A 64 -11.91 -6.65 3.40
N SER A 65 -13.22 -6.53 3.20
CA SER A 65 -14.23 -6.94 4.18
C SER A 65 -14.14 -8.43 4.53
N SER A 66 -13.78 -9.30 3.57
CA SER A 66 -13.58 -10.73 3.83
C SER A 66 -12.22 -11.07 4.46
N GLN A 67 -11.21 -10.22 4.27
CA GLN A 67 -9.87 -10.37 4.86
C GLN A 67 -9.76 -9.79 6.27
N LEU A 68 -10.56 -8.77 6.63
CA LEU A 68 -10.52 -8.14 7.95
C LEU A 68 -10.63 -9.15 9.12
N PRO A 69 -11.48 -10.19 9.09
CA PRO A 69 -11.51 -11.21 10.14
C PRO A 69 -10.21 -12.00 10.29
N LEU A 70 -9.50 -12.27 9.20
CA LEU A 70 -8.22 -13.01 9.20
C LEU A 70 -7.07 -12.17 9.75
N LEU A 71 -7.20 -10.85 9.69
CA LEU A 71 -6.20 -9.87 10.14
C LEU A 71 -6.46 -9.38 11.57
N ARG A 72 -7.53 -9.88 12.22
CA ARG A 72 -7.83 -9.62 13.64
C ARG A 72 -7.03 -10.48 14.61
N ASP A 73 -6.25 -11.45 14.12
CA ASP A 73 -5.29 -12.13 14.98
C ASP A 73 -4.25 -11.10 15.48
N ASN A 74 -4.04 -11.07 16.81
CA ASN A 74 -3.26 -10.07 17.55
C ASN A 74 -1.75 -10.00 17.19
N LYS A 75 -1.33 -10.56 16.05
CA LYS A 75 0.05 -10.53 15.57
C LYS A 75 0.39 -9.31 14.73
N TRP A 76 -0.62 -8.58 14.26
CA TRP A 76 -0.44 -7.42 13.40
C TRP A 76 -0.50 -6.16 14.24
N ASP A 77 0.58 -5.37 14.24
CA ASP A 77 0.60 -4.07 14.89
C ASP A 77 -0.35 -3.12 14.14
N ALA A 78 -1.50 -2.83 14.75
CA ALA A 78 -2.52 -1.99 14.15
C ALA A 78 -2.12 -0.51 14.16
N ASP A 79 -1.24 -0.11 15.09
CA ASP A 79 -0.86 1.30 15.27
C ASP A 79 0.08 1.77 14.15
N LYS A 80 0.82 0.84 13.53
CA LYS A 80 1.68 1.10 12.37
C LYS A 80 0.93 1.13 11.03
N GLN A 81 -0.37 0.83 11.02
CA GLN A 81 -1.13 0.64 9.79
C GLN A 81 -1.97 1.86 9.40
N TYR A 82 -1.53 2.54 8.36
CA TYR A 82 -2.27 3.62 7.73
C TYR A 82 -3.24 3.05 6.71
N LYS A 83 -4.55 3.24 6.94
CA LYS A 83 -5.58 2.92 5.93
C LYS A 83 -5.58 3.99 4.85
N VAL A 84 -5.47 3.58 3.59
CA VAL A 84 -5.39 4.49 2.46
C VAL A 84 -6.45 4.14 1.42
N ALA A 85 -7.34 5.07 1.14
CA ALA A 85 -8.24 4.98 0.01
C ALA A 85 -7.50 5.42 -1.25
N SER A 86 -7.38 4.51 -2.22
CA SER A 86 -6.63 4.73 -3.45
C SER A 86 -7.56 4.85 -4.65
N ASN A 87 -7.09 5.59 -5.67
CA ASN A 87 -7.77 5.79 -6.93
C ASN A 87 -9.18 6.41 -6.78
N VAL A 88 -9.34 7.35 -5.82
CA VAL A 88 -10.63 7.96 -5.49
C VAL A 88 -11.08 8.86 -6.64
N LYS A 89 -12.19 8.52 -7.32
CA LYS A 89 -12.77 9.39 -8.34
C LYS A 89 -13.69 10.43 -7.71
N THR A 90 -13.74 11.63 -8.28
CA THR A 90 -14.59 12.75 -7.81
C THR A 90 -16.09 12.40 -7.73
N ASN A 91 -16.50 11.39 -8.49
CA ASN A 91 -17.88 10.98 -8.67
C ASN A 91 -18.26 9.79 -7.77
N GLU A 92 -17.27 9.15 -7.15
CA GLU A 92 -17.49 8.06 -6.20
C GLU A 92 -17.82 8.70 -4.86
N ALA A 93 -19.05 8.46 -4.38
CA ALA A 93 -19.55 9.01 -3.13
C ALA A 93 -18.60 8.66 -1.98
N SER A 94 -17.76 9.63 -1.61
CA SER A 94 -16.83 9.54 -0.48
C SER A 94 -17.49 9.05 0.82
N GLU A 95 -18.79 9.32 0.98
CA GLU A 95 -19.63 8.81 2.07
C GLU A 95 -19.72 7.28 2.12
N ASN A 96 -19.89 6.59 0.98
CA ASN A 96 -20.00 5.13 0.94
C ASN A 96 -18.66 4.45 1.27
N ILE A 97 -17.54 5.07 0.91
CA ILE A 97 -16.19 4.53 1.16
C ILE A 97 -15.84 4.65 2.65
N GLU A 98 -16.11 5.80 3.27
CA GLU A 98 -15.89 5.99 4.72
C GLU A 98 -16.76 5.06 5.56
N GLN A 99 -18.01 4.82 5.13
CA GLN A 99 -18.92 3.93 5.84
C GLN A 99 -18.43 2.47 5.87
N VAL A 100 -17.71 2.02 4.83
CA VAL A 100 -17.21 0.63 4.75
C VAL A 100 -15.76 0.50 5.24
N MET A 101 -14.88 1.46 4.95
CA MET A 101 -13.46 1.41 5.37
C MET A 101 -13.22 1.92 6.80
N GLY A 102 -14.21 2.61 7.37
CA GLY A 102 -14.07 3.37 8.61
C GLY A 102 -13.20 4.60 8.38
N ASN A 103 -12.53 5.06 9.44
CA ASN A 103 -11.61 6.19 9.33
C ASN A 103 -10.42 5.83 8.43
N VAL A 104 -10.18 6.63 7.39
CA VAL A 104 -9.09 6.47 6.42
C VAL A 104 -8.08 7.60 6.68
N THR A 105 -6.79 7.27 6.78
CA THR A 105 -5.72 8.24 7.06
C THR A 105 -5.42 9.12 5.84
N PHE A 106 -5.34 8.49 4.66
CA PHE A 106 -4.97 9.15 3.40
C PHE A 106 -5.95 8.84 2.28
N LYS A 107 -6.21 9.81 1.41
CA LYS A 107 -7.08 9.65 0.25
C LYS A 107 -6.33 10.07 -1.00
N ILE A 108 -5.88 9.10 -1.78
CA ILE A 108 -5.16 9.32 -3.02
C ILE A 108 -6.19 9.49 -4.15
N PRO A 109 -6.35 10.70 -4.71
CA PRO A 109 -7.29 10.93 -5.79
C PRO A 109 -6.80 10.29 -7.08
N HIS A 110 -7.77 9.93 -7.93
CA HIS A 110 -7.51 9.53 -9.30
C HIS A 110 -6.83 10.66 -10.11
N SER A 111 -5.92 10.29 -11.01
CA SER A 111 -5.27 11.20 -11.96
C SER A 111 -5.19 10.54 -13.32
N ASP A 112 -5.79 11.19 -14.32
CA ASP A 112 -5.74 10.74 -15.71
C ASP A 112 -4.30 10.80 -16.24
N GLU A 113 -3.50 11.80 -15.83
CA GLU A 113 -2.08 11.90 -16.21
C GLU A 113 -1.30 10.65 -15.77
N LEU A 114 -1.48 10.22 -14.52
CA LEU A 114 -0.82 9.04 -13.98
C LEU A 114 -1.30 7.76 -14.69
N GLU A 115 -2.61 7.59 -14.89
CA GLU A 115 -3.13 6.42 -15.60
C GLU A 115 -2.55 6.32 -17.02
N ASN A 116 -2.48 7.44 -17.74
CA ASN A 116 -1.87 7.47 -19.07
C ASN A 116 -0.37 7.15 -19.04
N GLN A 117 0.38 7.63 -18.05
CA GLN A 117 1.79 7.27 -17.89
C GLN A 117 1.98 5.77 -17.59
N VAL A 118 1.12 5.16 -16.76
CA VAL A 118 1.12 3.71 -16.51
C VAL A 118 0.89 2.95 -17.82
N LEU A 119 -0.12 3.35 -18.61
CA LEU A 119 -0.41 2.73 -19.90
C LEU A 119 0.73 2.88 -20.91
N ALA A 120 1.46 4.00 -20.85
CA ALA A 120 2.63 4.26 -21.67
C ALA A 120 3.92 3.57 -21.16
N GLY A 121 3.92 3.05 -19.94
CA GLY A 121 5.11 2.49 -19.29
C GLY A 121 6.16 3.53 -18.89
N ASP A 122 5.76 4.78 -18.68
CA ASP A 122 6.66 5.94 -18.45
C ASP A 122 6.43 6.58 -17.07
N LEU A 123 6.56 5.78 -16.01
CA LEU A 123 6.30 6.21 -14.63
C LEU A 123 7.36 7.14 -14.04
N PHE A 124 8.52 7.29 -14.69
CA PHE A 124 9.57 8.22 -14.27
C PHE A 124 9.32 9.65 -14.74
N ARG A 125 8.34 9.85 -15.62
CA ARG A 125 8.00 11.17 -16.14
C ARG A 125 7.34 12.02 -15.06
N GLU A 126 7.74 13.30 -15.01
CA GLU A 126 7.13 14.25 -14.07
C GLU A 126 5.62 14.41 -14.33
N LEU A 127 4.85 14.35 -13.25
CA LEU A 127 3.43 14.71 -13.24
C LEU A 127 3.30 16.23 -13.20
N ALA A 128 2.99 16.85 -14.34
CA ALA A 128 2.98 18.30 -14.50
C ALA A 128 1.56 18.87 -14.69
N LEU A 129 0.59 18.03 -15.06
CA LEU A 129 -0.77 18.48 -15.36
C LEU A 129 -1.52 18.91 -14.08
N LYS A 130 -2.60 19.65 -14.31
CA LYS A 130 -3.43 20.19 -13.23
C LYS A 130 -4.18 19.08 -12.49
N ASP A 131 -4.59 18.02 -13.18
CA ASP A 131 -5.33 16.90 -12.58
C ASP A 131 -4.48 16.15 -11.56
N SER A 132 -3.19 15.93 -11.83
CA SER A 132 -2.26 15.21 -10.94
C SER A 132 -1.86 16.00 -9.70
N ARG A 133 -2.27 17.27 -9.57
CA ARG A 133 -1.93 18.11 -8.41
C ARG A 133 -2.45 17.51 -7.10
N GLY A 134 -3.65 16.93 -7.10
CA GLY A 134 -4.22 16.29 -5.92
C GLY A 134 -3.41 15.07 -5.51
N PHE A 135 -3.07 14.22 -6.48
CA PHE A 135 -2.24 13.05 -6.30
C PHE A 135 -0.87 13.42 -5.70
N ARG A 136 -0.15 14.35 -6.34
CA ARG A 136 1.17 14.81 -5.89
C ARG A 136 1.16 15.32 -4.45
N LYS A 137 0.16 16.10 -4.06
CA LYS A 137 0.03 16.61 -2.69
C LYS A 137 -0.16 15.50 -1.67
N GLU A 138 -0.98 14.50 -1.99
CA GLU A 138 -1.21 13.40 -1.04
C GLU A 138 0.02 12.49 -0.94
N ILE A 139 0.74 12.23 -2.03
CA ILE A 139 2.03 11.53 -2.00
C ILE A 139 3.07 12.29 -1.15
N GLU A 140 3.14 13.62 -1.26
CA GLU A 140 4.01 14.45 -0.41
C GLU A 140 3.64 14.31 1.08
N ARG A 141 2.34 14.29 1.38
CA ARG A 141 1.84 14.12 2.75
C ARG A 141 2.15 12.74 3.32
N ILE A 142 1.97 11.68 2.52
CA ILE A 142 2.34 10.31 2.89
C ILE A 142 3.85 10.24 3.14
N SER A 143 4.65 10.87 2.29
CA SER A 143 6.11 10.87 2.44
C SER A 143 6.56 11.55 3.74
N LYS A 144 5.92 12.67 4.10
CA LYS A 144 6.14 13.34 5.39
C LYS A 144 5.81 12.46 6.58
N GLU A 145 4.67 11.78 6.54
CA GLU A 145 4.21 10.92 7.64
C GLU A 145 5.11 9.69 7.80
N VAL A 146 5.37 8.98 6.70
CA VAL A 146 6.04 7.67 6.72
C VAL A 146 7.55 7.80 6.85
N PHE A 147 8.14 8.81 6.20
CA PHE A 147 9.60 8.96 6.11
C PHE A 147 10.16 10.18 6.87
N GLY A 148 9.31 11.08 7.35
CA GLY A 148 9.73 12.29 8.07
C GLY A 148 10.43 13.34 7.19
N ILE A 149 10.22 13.30 5.86
CA ILE A 149 10.89 14.19 4.88
C ILE A 149 10.03 15.36 4.40
#